data_AF-A0A9D4F783-F1
#
_entry.id   AF-A0A9D4F783-F1
#
_cell.length_a   1.000
_cell.length_b   1.000
_cell.length_c   1.000
_cell.angle_alpha   90.00
_cell.angle_beta   90.00
_cell.angle_gamma   90.00
#
_symmetry.space_group_name_H-M   'P 1'
#
loop_
_entity.id
_entity.type
_entity.pdbx_description
1 polymer ?
#
loop_
_entity_poly.entity_id
_entity_poly.type
_entity_poly.pdbx_seq_one_letter_code
_entity_poly.pdbx_strand_id
1 'polypeptide(L)'
;MQSRLDTLEQQRSTLQENVLPDQSTANHGHPLHDPNRSLTASGIQVTVNENLIQKAQELVNSLGEEVKSQVTVSDAIRLHLRFNDRTLKFTVGSLDQKVLLLRNKPQLRFIQQHKHVRVRSSKSRIERILETNARAVLRNLPHGRSLRVDASGRIKPRVQQQSTQEPIQIDRGQAQDAGL
;
A
#
# COMPACT_ATOMS: atom_id res chain seq x y z
N MET A 1 -42.26 -21.69 -22.89
CA MET A 1 -41.20 -20.80 -22.36
C MET A 1 -41.45 -20.32 -20.93
N GLN A 2 -42.67 -20.44 -20.38
CA GLN A 2 -42.98 -20.11 -18.98
C GLN A 2 -42.18 -20.91 -17.93
N SER A 3 -41.97 -22.21 -18.14
CA SER A 3 -41.37 -23.10 -17.12
C SER A 3 -39.90 -22.82 -16.79
N ARG A 4 -39.17 -22.06 -17.63
CA ARG A 4 -37.77 -21.67 -17.35
C ARG A 4 -37.67 -20.43 -16.44
N LEU A 5 -38.70 -19.58 -16.42
CA LEU A 5 -38.74 -18.40 -15.56
C LEU A 5 -38.99 -18.80 -14.10
N ASP A 6 -39.89 -19.77 -13.88
CA ASP A 6 -40.21 -20.29 -12.54
C ASP A 6 -39.01 -20.97 -11.88
N THR A 7 -38.15 -21.65 -12.66
CA THR A 7 -36.92 -22.28 -12.14
C THR A 7 -35.87 -21.27 -11.69
N LEU A 8 -35.81 -20.10 -12.33
CA LEU A 8 -34.87 -19.03 -11.97
C LEU A 8 -35.35 -18.23 -10.76
N GLU A 9 -36.65 -18.04 -10.58
CA GLU A 9 -37.18 -17.41 -9.37
C GLU A 9 -37.03 -18.30 -8.13
N GLN A 10 -37.24 -19.62 -8.25
CA GLN A 10 -36.98 -20.56 -7.16
C GLN A 10 -35.49 -20.66 -6.78
N GLN A 11 -34.56 -20.54 -7.74
CA GLN A 11 -33.13 -20.45 -7.45
C GLN A 11 -32.74 -19.13 -6.75
N ARG A 12 -33.49 -18.05 -6.97
CA ARG A 12 -33.22 -16.77 -6.35
C ARG A 12 -33.71 -16.71 -4.90
N SER A 13 -34.84 -17.34 -4.60
CA SER A 13 -35.37 -17.46 -3.23
C SER A 13 -34.50 -18.38 -2.36
N THR A 14 -34.01 -19.49 -2.90
CA THR A 14 -33.11 -20.41 -2.17
C THR A 14 -31.71 -19.83 -1.92
N LEU A 15 -31.25 -18.86 -2.72
CA LEU A 15 -30.01 -18.11 -2.48
C LEU A 15 -30.18 -16.90 -1.52
N GLN A 16 -31.41 -16.45 -1.26
CA GLN A 16 -31.67 -15.36 -0.31
C GLN A 16 -31.91 -15.86 1.13
N GLU A 17 -32.29 -17.12 1.32
CA GLU A 17 -32.57 -17.69 2.65
C GLU A 17 -31.34 -18.30 3.35
N ASN A 18 -30.23 -18.49 2.63
CA ASN A 18 -28.93 -18.91 3.19
C ASN A 18 -27.95 -17.73 3.35
N VAL A 19 -28.45 -16.57 3.77
CA VAL A 19 -27.58 -15.57 4.42
C VAL A 19 -27.29 -16.10 5.82
N LEU A 20 -26.36 -17.06 5.88
CA LEU A 20 -25.61 -17.38 7.08
C LEU A 20 -25.22 -16.05 7.74
N PRO A 21 -25.47 -15.86 9.05
CA PRO A 21 -24.96 -14.67 9.72
C PRO A 21 -23.47 -14.60 9.45
N ASP A 22 -23.06 -13.46 8.91
CA ASP A 22 -21.70 -13.16 8.51
C ASP A 22 -20.78 -13.38 9.73
N GLN A 23 -20.16 -14.56 9.79
CA GLN A 23 -19.20 -14.94 10.83
C GLN A 23 -17.92 -14.07 10.78
N SER A 24 -17.88 -13.05 9.91
CA SER A 24 -16.80 -12.06 9.88
C SER A 24 -16.91 -10.96 10.94
N THR A 25 -17.99 -10.91 11.72
CA THR A 25 -18.16 -9.94 12.82
C THR A 25 -17.46 -10.33 14.13
N ALA A 26 -17.11 -11.61 14.32
CA ALA A 26 -16.48 -12.10 15.56
C ALA A 26 -14.96 -11.78 15.67
N ASN A 27 -14.32 -11.28 14.60
CA ASN A 27 -12.89 -10.92 14.59
C ASN A 27 -12.63 -9.40 14.53
N HIS A 28 -13.67 -8.57 14.73
CA HIS A 28 -13.57 -7.11 14.68
C HIS A 28 -12.80 -6.47 15.85
N GLY A 29 -12.39 -7.24 16.86
CA GLY A 29 -11.61 -6.73 17.99
C GLY A 29 -10.10 -6.66 17.75
N HIS A 30 -9.56 -7.37 16.76
CA HIS A 30 -8.10 -7.42 16.60
C HIS A 30 -7.59 -6.15 15.91
N PRO A 31 -6.62 -5.40 16.49
CA PRO A 31 -6.12 -4.15 15.92
C PRO A 31 -5.64 -4.31 14.47
N LEU A 32 -5.00 -5.44 14.15
CA LEU A 32 -4.54 -5.74 12.79
C LEU A 32 -5.67 -5.79 11.75
N HIS A 33 -6.92 -6.06 12.13
CA HIS A 33 -8.04 -6.06 11.20
C HIS A 33 -8.65 -4.68 10.98
N ASP A 34 -8.37 -3.70 11.85
CA ASP A 34 -8.85 -2.33 11.69
C ASP A 34 -8.09 -1.62 10.55
N PRO A 35 -8.75 -1.30 9.42
CA PRO A 35 -8.11 -0.57 8.33
C PRO A 35 -7.68 0.83 8.75
N ASN A 36 -8.34 1.47 9.72
CA ASN A 36 -8.04 2.85 10.15
C ASN A 36 -6.75 2.96 10.94
N ARG A 37 -6.30 1.85 11.54
CA ARG A 37 -5.09 1.80 12.37
C ARG A 37 -4.00 0.92 11.81
N SER A 38 -4.29 0.09 10.81
CA SER A 38 -3.31 -0.82 10.23
C SER A 38 -2.65 -0.29 8.95
N LEU A 39 -1.38 -0.65 8.80
CA LEU A 39 -0.54 -0.35 7.65
C LEU A 39 0.16 -1.63 7.17
N THR A 40 0.63 -1.60 5.93
CA THR A 40 1.46 -2.65 5.35
C THR A 40 2.74 -2.04 4.80
N ALA A 41 3.89 -2.52 5.27
CA ALA A 41 5.20 -2.22 4.74
C ALA A 41 5.70 -3.41 3.91
N SER A 42 6.18 -3.15 2.70
CA SER A 42 6.76 -4.17 1.81
C SER A 42 8.22 -3.84 1.52
N GLY A 43 9.04 -4.87 1.32
CA GLY A 43 10.50 -4.72 1.14
C GLY A 43 11.28 -4.70 2.45
N ILE A 44 10.69 -5.19 3.54
CA ILE A 44 11.36 -5.32 4.84
C ILE A 44 12.26 -6.57 4.81
N GLN A 45 13.51 -6.43 5.23
CA GLN A 45 14.45 -7.56 5.27
C GLN A 45 14.02 -8.57 6.34
N VAL A 46 14.11 -9.85 5.98
CA VAL A 46 13.82 -10.97 6.89
C VAL A 46 15.09 -11.30 7.66
N THR A 47 15.00 -11.39 8.98
CA THR A 47 16.12 -11.81 9.84
C THR A 47 15.64 -12.95 10.72
N VAL A 48 16.56 -13.84 11.11
CA VAL A 48 16.28 -14.94 12.03
C VAL A 48 15.90 -14.35 13.40
N ASN A 49 14.87 -14.91 14.04
CA ASN A 49 14.37 -14.47 15.35
C ASN A 49 13.99 -12.99 15.44
N GLU A 50 13.39 -12.45 14.38
CA GLU A 50 13.01 -11.04 14.36
C GLU A 50 11.89 -10.69 15.35
N ASN A 51 12.04 -9.55 16.01
CA ASN A 51 10.93 -8.90 16.69
C ASN A 51 10.22 -7.96 15.70
N LEU A 52 9.02 -8.37 15.26
CA LEU A 52 8.25 -7.65 14.25
C LEU A 52 7.77 -6.27 14.71
N ILE A 53 7.43 -6.13 16.00
CA ILE A 53 7.01 -4.85 16.59
C ILE A 53 8.21 -3.91 16.61
N GLN A 54 9.37 -4.39 17.04
CA GLN A 54 10.60 -3.60 17.04
C GLN A 54 10.98 -3.16 15.62
N LYS A 55 10.93 -4.05 14.62
CA LYS A 55 11.19 -3.68 13.22
C LYS A 55 10.21 -2.64 12.68
N ALA A 56 8.93 -2.76 13.01
CA ALA A 56 7.94 -1.75 12.65
C ALA A 56 8.26 -0.41 13.34
N GLN A 57 8.64 -0.43 14.62
CA GLN A 57 9.01 0.78 15.35
C GLN A 57 10.28 1.43 14.81
N GLU A 58 11.32 0.66 14.46
CA GLU A 58 12.53 1.16 13.79
C GLU A 58 12.20 1.84 12.46
N LEU A 59 11.30 1.24 11.67
CA LEU A 59 10.81 1.85 10.44
C LEU A 59 10.09 3.18 10.72
N VAL A 60 9.24 3.23 11.74
CA VAL A 60 8.55 4.48 12.15
C VAL A 60 9.55 5.55 12.58
N ASN A 61 10.54 5.17 13.39
CA ASN A 61 11.56 6.08 13.91
C ASN A 61 12.43 6.69 12.78
N SER A 62 12.58 5.98 11.67
CA SER A 62 13.30 6.48 10.49
C SER A 62 12.57 7.61 9.74
N LEU A 63 11.30 7.87 10.04
CA LEU A 63 10.47 8.88 9.35
C LEU A 63 10.57 10.29 9.96
N GLY A 64 11.59 10.55 10.78
CA GLY A 64 11.84 11.83 11.43
C GLY A 64 11.33 11.94 12.87
N GLU A 65 11.83 12.93 13.60
CA GLU A 65 11.57 13.11 15.04
C GLU A 65 10.09 13.40 15.36
N GLU A 66 9.36 14.09 14.46
CA GLU A 66 7.93 14.33 14.61
C GLU A 66 7.14 13.01 14.65
N VAL A 67 7.43 12.08 13.72
CA VAL A 67 6.74 10.79 13.66
C VAL A 67 7.15 9.90 14.82
N LYS A 68 8.45 9.87 15.14
CA LYS A 68 9.02 9.08 16.23
C LYS A 68 8.42 9.41 17.60
N SER A 69 8.15 10.68 17.87
CA SER A 69 7.58 11.13 19.16
C SER A 69 6.09 10.85 19.30
N GLN A 70 5.34 10.74 18.19
CA GLN A 70 3.88 10.65 18.20
C GLN A 70 3.33 9.28 17.85
N VAL A 71 4.09 8.44 17.14
CA VAL A 71 3.59 7.18 16.58
C VAL A 71 4.16 5.99 17.34
N THR A 72 3.25 5.21 17.93
CA THR A 72 3.58 3.96 18.61
C THR A 72 3.02 2.78 17.84
N VAL A 73 3.83 1.74 17.68
CA VAL A 73 3.39 0.46 17.10
C VAL A 73 2.82 -0.42 18.20
N SER A 74 1.58 -0.87 18.04
CA SER A 74 0.91 -1.73 19.03
C SER A 74 1.01 -3.22 18.70
N ASP A 75 1.10 -3.57 17.43
CA ASP A 75 1.08 -4.97 16.96
C ASP A 75 1.70 -5.07 15.57
N ALA A 76 2.26 -6.24 15.24
CA ALA A 76 2.89 -6.51 13.95
C ALA A 76 2.89 -8.00 13.60
N ILE A 77 2.52 -8.31 12.36
CA ILE A 77 2.52 -9.67 11.80
C ILE A 77 3.18 -9.71 10.42
N ARG A 78 3.87 -10.81 10.13
CA ARG A 78 4.36 -11.08 8.78
C ARG A 78 3.24 -11.58 7.89
N LEU A 79 3.07 -10.95 6.73
CA LEU A 79 2.18 -11.48 5.70
C LEU A 79 2.97 -12.45 4.84
N HIS A 80 2.67 -13.74 4.98
CA HIS A 80 3.13 -14.76 4.04
C HIS A 80 2.34 -14.63 2.73
N LEU A 81 2.90 -13.89 1.78
CA LEU A 81 2.49 -14.03 0.38
C LEU A 81 3.32 -15.16 -0.20
N ARG A 82 2.71 -16.03 -1.03
CA ARG A 82 3.32 -17.27 -1.57
C ARG A 82 4.75 -17.15 -2.13
N PHE A 83 5.23 -15.94 -2.44
CA PHE A 83 6.55 -15.64 -2.96
C PHE A 83 7.23 -14.42 -2.31
N ASN A 84 6.70 -13.89 -1.20
CA ASN A 84 7.19 -12.64 -0.63
C ASN A 84 6.93 -12.50 0.88
N ASP A 85 7.86 -13.00 1.67
CA ASP A 85 7.88 -12.82 3.13
C ASP A 85 8.48 -11.48 3.55
N ARG A 86 8.69 -10.54 2.62
CA ARG A 86 9.22 -9.18 2.93
C ARG A 86 8.11 -8.20 3.24
N THR A 87 6.92 -8.69 3.59
CA THR A 87 5.74 -7.86 3.85
C THR A 87 5.34 -7.95 5.31
N LEU A 88 5.39 -6.81 5.98
CA LEU A 88 5.02 -6.61 7.38
C LEU A 88 3.70 -5.85 7.44
N LYS A 89 2.73 -6.36 8.19
CA LYS A 89 1.52 -5.62 8.55
C LYS A 89 1.63 -5.23 10.01
N PHE A 90 1.35 -3.98 10.34
CA PHE A 90 1.45 -3.48 11.71
C PHE A 90 0.37 -2.44 11.99
N THR A 91 0.13 -2.16 13.26
CA THR A 91 -0.88 -1.19 13.72
C THR A 91 -0.31 -0.10 14.56
N VAL A 92 -0.95 1.06 14.47
CA VAL A 92 -0.63 2.25 15.26
C VAL A 92 -1.76 2.62 16.23
N GLY A 93 -1.50 3.56 17.12
CA GLY A 93 -2.42 4.01 18.16
C GLY A 93 -3.72 4.63 17.61
N SER A 94 -3.64 5.42 16.54
CA SER A 94 -4.80 6.15 16.01
C SER A 94 -4.76 6.37 14.49
N LEU A 95 -5.89 6.80 13.93
CA LEU A 95 -5.98 7.21 12.52
C LEU A 95 -5.04 8.39 12.22
N ASP A 96 -4.92 9.35 13.14
CA ASP A 96 -4.05 10.52 12.96
C ASP A 96 -2.58 10.11 12.90
N GLN A 97 -2.15 9.20 13.76
CA GLN A 97 -0.80 8.62 13.69
C GLN A 97 -0.55 7.92 12.35
N LYS A 98 -1.54 7.18 11.85
CA LYS A 98 -1.45 6.53 10.53
C LYS A 98 -1.33 7.56 9.41
N VAL A 99 -2.11 8.65 9.46
CA VAL A 99 -2.07 9.74 8.47
C VAL A 99 -0.70 10.42 8.51
N LEU A 100 -0.19 10.73 9.70
CA LEU A 100 1.13 11.34 9.91
C LEU A 100 2.25 10.47 9.30
N LEU A 101 2.24 9.16 9.59
CA LEU A 101 3.18 8.19 9.02
C LEU A 101 3.08 8.17 7.49
N LEU A 102 1.86 8.09 6.94
CA LEU A 102 1.64 8.02 5.49
C LEU A 102 2.04 9.31 4.75
N ARG A 103 2.03 10.47 5.42
CA ARG A 103 2.53 11.74 4.89
C ARG A 103 4.06 11.78 4.86
N ASN A 104 4.72 11.26 5.89
CA ASN A 104 6.18 11.26 6.00
C ASN A 104 6.87 10.08 5.30
N LYS A 105 6.14 9.05 4.85
CA LYS A 105 6.71 7.90 4.13
C LYS A 105 7.60 8.21 2.90
N PRO A 106 7.49 9.34 2.16
CA PRO A 106 8.44 9.64 1.09
C PRO A 106 9.89 9.73 1.57
N GLN A 107 10.10 10.09 2.85
CA GLN A 107 11.42 10.20 3.46
C GLN A 107 12.22 8.89 3.41
N LEU A 108 11.55 7.73 3.46
CA LEU A 108 12.19 6.41 3.37
C LEU A 108 13.05 6.23 2.12
N ARG A 109 12.75 6.95 1.03
CA ARG A 109 13.49 6.86 -0.23
C ARG A 109 14.91 7.43 -0.12
N PHE A 110 15.15 8.33 0.82
CA PHE A 110 16.44 8.98 1.04
C PHE A 110 17.32 8.21 2.03
N ILE A 111 16.75 7.26 2.76
CA ILE A 111 17.45 6.46 3.76
C ILE A 111 17.92 5.16 3.10
N GLN A 112 19.23 4.94 3.04
CA GLN A 112 19.80 3.79 2.30
C GLN A 112 19.19 2.45 2.73
N GLN A 113 19.02 2.23 4.03
CA GLN A 113 18.48 0.99 4.59
C GLN A 113 16.99 0.75 4.24
N HIS A 114 16.23 1.81 3.90
CA HIS A 114 14.80 1.75 3.62
C HIS A 114 14.42 2.17 2.20
N LYS A 115 15.40 2.36 1.31
CA LYS A 115 15.20 2.82 -0.07
C LYS A 115 14.17 1.99 -0.85
N HIS A 116 14.12 0.68 -0.58
CA HIS A 116 13.20 -0.26 -1.23
C HIS A 116 11.89 -0.48 -0.46
N VAL A 117 11.77 0.08 0.75
CA VAL A 117 10.60 -0.10 1.60
C VAL A 117 9.45 0.76 1.10
N ARG A 118 8.27 0.15 0.98
CA ARG A 118 7.05 0.84 0.58
C ARG A 118 5.97 0.63 1.63
N VAL A 119 5.53 1.73 2.24
CA VAL A 119 4.43 1.74 3.21
C VAL A 119 3.11 2.12 2.54
N ARG A 120 2.08 1.35 2.83
CA ARG A 120 0.72 1.53 2.33
C ARG A 120 -0.29 1.44 3.48
N SER A 121 -1.38 2.18 3.34
CA SER A 121 -2.56 1.96 4.16
C SER A 121 -3.07 0.53 3.94
N SER A 122 -3.47 -0.15 5.01
CA SER A 122 -4.37 -1.29 4.86
C SER A 122 -5.69 -0.82 4.27
N LYS A 123 -6.35 -1.69 3.53
CA LYS A 123 -7.67 -1.47 2.94
C LYS A 123 -8.61 -2.57 3.39
N SER A 124 -9.88 -2.22 3.56
CA SER A 124 -10.95 -3.19 3.77
C SER A 124 -11.10 -4.09 2.53
N ARG A 125 -11.81 -5.21 2.69
CA ARG A 125 -12.10 -6.12 1.59
C ARG A 125 -12.87 -5.42 0.48
N ILE A 126 -13.86 -4.61 0.83
CA ILE A 126 -14.72 -3.88 -0.11
C ILE A 126 -13.88 -2.86 -0.88
N GLU A 127 -13.07 -2.04 -0.20
CA GLU A 127 -12.18 -1.07 -0.85
C GLU A 127 -11.23 -1.74 -1.85
N ARG A 128 -10.69 -2.91 -1.48
CA ARG A 128 -9.80 -3.68 -2.36
C ARG A 128 -10.52 -4.19 -3.60
N ILE A 129 -11.75 -4.68 -3.48
CA ILE A 129 -12.56 -5.14 -4.63
C ILE A 129 -12.86 -3.97 -5.56
N LEU A 130 -13.32 -2.84 -5.00
CA LEU A 130 -13.60 -1.63 -5.77
C LEU A 130 -12.37 -1.14 -6.54
N GLU A 131 -11.22 -1.06 -5.88
CA GLU A 131 -9.97 -0.68 -6.53
C GLU A 131 -9.56 -1.66 -7.63
N THR A 132 -9.71 -2.97 -7.39
CA THR A 132 -9.35 -4.01 -8.35
C THR A 132 -10.22 -3.93 -9.60
N ASN A 133 -11.53 -3.75 -9.41
CA ASN A 133 -12.49 -3.59 -10.51
C ASN A 133 -12.22 -2.30 -11.29
N ALA A 134 -12.01 -1.17 -10.61
CA ALA A 134 -11.67 0.09 -11.26
C ALA A 134 -10.38 -0.02 -12.10
N ARG A 135 -9.34 -0.69 -11.57
CA ARG A 135 -8.10 -0.96 -12.32
C ARG A 135 -8.29 -1.93 -13.49
N ALA A 136 -9.22 -2.87 -13.40
CA ALA A 136 -9.55 -3.77 -14.50
C ALA A 136 -10.23 -2.99 -15.64
N VAL A 137 -11.21 -2.15 -15.30
CA VAL A 137 -11.89 -1.29 -16.28
C VAL A 137 -10.91 -0.33 -16.95
N LEU A 138 -10.06 0.36 -16.18
CA LEU A 138 -9.05 1.27 -16.74
C LEU A 138 -8.06 0.58 -17.69
N ARG A 139 -7.78 -0.72 -17.53
CA ARG A 139 -6.88 -1.42 -18.47
C ARG A 139 -7.50 -1.66 -19.84
N ASN A 140 -8.83 -1.69 -19.92
CA ASN A 140 -9.57 -2.00 -21.15
C ASN A 140 -10.04 -0.74 -21.91
N LEU A 141 -9.87 0.45 -21.32
CA LEU A 141 -10.23 1.71 -21.98
C LEU A 141 -9.13 2.17 -22.94
N PRO A 142 -9.49 2.80 -24.09
CA PRO A 142 -8.53 3.52 -24.90
C PRO A 142 -7.87 4.62 -24.05
N HIS A 143 -6.53 4.68 -24.09
CA HIS A 143 -5.70 5.54 -23.24
C HIS A 143 -5.77 5.28 -21.72
N GLY A 144 -6.39 4.21 -21.23
CA GLY A 144 -6.55 4.00 -19.78
C GLY A 144 -5.23 3.84 -18.99
N ARG A 145 -4.09 3.62 -19.67
CA ARG A 145 -2.74 3.71 -19.07
C ARG A 145 -2.35 5.13 -18.62
N SER A 146 -2.98 6.17 -19.17
CA SER A 146 -2.82 7.56 -18.76
C SER A 146 -3.59 7.89 -17.48
N LEU A 147 -4.42 6.97 -16.99
CA LEU A 147 -5.26 7.16 -15.80
C LEU A 147 -4.76 6.29 -14.64
N ARG A 148 -5.08 6.69 -13.42
CA ARG A 148 -4.82 5.93 -12.18
C ARG A 148 -5.98 6.09 -11.21
N VAL A 149 -6.21 5.05 -10.41
CA VAL A 149 -7.11 5.11 -9.25
C VAL A 149 -6.30 5.63 -8.07
N ASP A 150 -6.77 6.68 -7.41
CA ASP A 150 -6.15 7.22 -6.20
C ASP A 150 -6.56 6.45 -4.94
N ALA A 151 -6.02 6.86 -3.78
CA ALA A 151 -6.32 6.19 -2.51
C ALA A 151 -7.80 6.32 -2.08
N SER A 152 -8.51 7.35 -2.56
CA SER A 152 -9.94 7.59 -2.31
C SER A 152 -10.86 6.90 -3.33
N GLY A 153 -10.30 6.15 -4.27
CA GLY A 153 -11.07 5.49 -5.34
C GLY A 153 -11.40 6.39 -6.54
N ARG A 154 -10.90 7.64 -6.58
CA ARG A 154 -11.13 8.57 -7.69
C ARG A 154 -10.15 8.28 -8.83
N ILE A 155 -10.62 8.42 -10.07
CA ILE A 155 -9.80 8.31 -11.28
C ILE A 155 -9.13 9.65 -11.55
N LYS A 156 -7.80 9.65 -11.71
CA LYS A 156 -7.01 10.85 -12.00
C LYS A 156 -6.00 10.58 -13.12
N PRO A 157 -5.57 11.62 -13.86
CA PRO A 157 -4.43 11.50 -14.76
C PRO A 157 -3.18 11.03 -14.03
N ARG A 158 -2.42 10.16 -14.69
CA ARG A 158 -1.08 9.75 -14.27
C ARG A 158 -0.12 10.85 -14.69
N VAL A 159 0.38 11.60 -13.72
CA VAL A 159 1.50 12.53 -13.93
C VAL A 159 2.69 11.71 -14.43
N GLN A 160 3.06 11.89 -15.70
CA GLN A 160 4.32 11.38 -16.20
C GLN A 160 5.39 12.21 -15.51
N GLN A 161 6.22 11.57 -14.67
CA GLN A 161 7.44 12.20 -14.22
C GLN A 161 8.31 12.35 -15.47
N GLN A 162 8.31 13.54 -16.07
CA GLN A 162 9.33 13.91 -17.02
C GLN A 162 10.65 13.78 -16.26
N SER A 163 11.48 12.82 -16.66
CA SER A 163 12.87 12.79 -16.27
C SER A 163 13.49 14.07 -16.80
N THR A 164 13.71 15.06 -15.94
CA THR A 164 14.60 16.18 -16.25
C THR A 164 15.99 15.59 -16.47
N GLN A 165 16.31 15.27 -17.73
CA GLN A 165 17.69 15.08 -18.15
C GLN A 165 18.29 16.48 -18.14
N GLU A 166 19.04 16.81 -17.09
CA GLU A 166 19.90 17.98 -17.13
C GLU A 166 20.95 17.77 -18.23
N PRO A 167 21.14 18.73 -19.14
CA PRO A 167 22.20 18.63 -20.14
C PRO A 167 23.55 18.71 -19.42
N ILE A 168 24.35 17.65 -19.58
CA ILE A 168 25.76 17.61 -19.15
C ILE A 168 26.49 18.71 -19.92
N GLN A 169 26.81 19.82 -19.26
CA GLN A 169 27.78 20.78 -19.77
C GLN A 169 29.17 20.15 -19.65
N ILE A 170 29.71 19.71 -20.80
CA ILE A 170 31.11 19.30 -20.89
C ILE A 170 31.93 20.60 -20.96
N ASP A 171 32.45 21.01 -19.81
CA ASP A 171 33.42 22.09 -19.70
C ASP A 171 34.75 21.61 -20.30
N ARG A 172 35.06 22.03 -21.53
CA ARG A 172 36.37 21.79 -22.16
C ARG A 172 37.38 22.77 -21.58
N GLY A 173 37.82 22.47 -20.37
CA GLY A 173 38.95 23.12 -19.71
C GLY A 173 40.26 22.87 -20.46
N GLN A 174 40.79 23.98 -20.98
CA GLN A 174 42.15 24.26 -21.44
C GLN A 174 43.23 23.21 -21.13
N ALA A 175 43.77 22.58 -22.18
CA ALA A 175 45.11 22.01 -22.14
C ALA A 175 46.11 23.15 -22.40
N GLN A 176 46.84 23.54 -21.36
CA GLN A 176 48.01 24.39 -21.48
C GLN A 176 49.15 23.53 -22.05
N ASP A 177 49.63 23.91 -23.23
CA ASP A 177 50.87 23.39 -23.81
C ASP A 177 52.05 23.89 -22.97
N ALA A 178 52.78 22.93 -22.40
CA ALA A 178 54.06 23.13 -21.77
C ALA A 178 55.08 22.22 -22.47
N GLY A 179 56.18 22.81 -22.95
CA GLY A 179 57.44 22.09 -23.18
C GLY A 179 58.04 22.22 -24.57
N LEU A 180 58.97 23.18 -24.68
CA LEU A 180 60.29 23.15 -25.34
C LEU A 180 60.55 22.11 -26.45
#